data_AF-A0AAE0EUK5-F1
#
_entry.id   AF-A0AAE0EUK5-F1
#
_cell.length_a   1.000
_cell.length_b   1.000
_cell.length_c   1.000
_cell.angle_alpha   90.00
_cell.angle_beta   90.00
_cell.angle_gamma   90.00
#
_symmetry.space_group_name_H-M   'P 1'
#
loop_
_entity.id
_entity.type
_entity.pdbx_description
1 polymer ?
#
loop_
_entity_poly.entity_id
_entity_poly.type
_entity_poly.pdbx_seq_one_letter_code
_entity_poly.pdbx_strand_id
1 'polypeptide(L)'
;MYTRSSERFEWETRAHSTCQKTFGTELFVLLVRRFAENFDKEMADEVTSEALRATVRSEMNGKPLEELTTKLVRRAVETTLGLSKGGLDEKKDEIKQYIDEFINEAEDEAEDEDPDDQLNDEPPAKKPKATTSAGAAPKNVKKIQASAMSGKQFESKAETLNVDVFGNIISGPPRTFTSGNRGWYAGGKIEIQVGGKKLWAQVGMNVSIIGSKEWAD
;
A
#
# COMPACT_ATOMS: atom_id res chain seq x y z
N MET A 1 15.64 -35.94 -4.22
CA MET A 1 17.08 -35.97 -4.54
C MET A 1 17.25 -35.49 -5.97
N TYR A 2 17.70 -34.25 -6.18
CA TYR A 2 17.96 -33.69 -7.50
C TYR A 2 19.33 -33.01 -7.47
N THR A 3 20.34 -33.72 -7.97
CA THR A 3 21.72 -33.25 -8.08
C THR A 3 21.85 -32.45 -9.37
N ARG A 4 21.77 -31.12 -9.31
CA ARG A 4 22.10 -30.25 -10.44
C ARG A 4 22.78 -28.94 -10.03
N SER A 5 23.58 -28.99 -8.95
CA SER A 5 24.22 -27.81 -8.35
C SER A 5 25.71 -27.67 -8.68
N SER A 6 26.35 -28.60 -9.39
CA SER A 6 27.82 -28.57 -9.59
C SER A 6 28.29 -27.97 -10.92
N GLU A 7 27.44 -27.83 -11.94
CA GLU A 7 27.86 -27.24 -13.22
C GLU A 7 27.86 -25.70 -13.21
N ARG A 8 27.28 -25.07 -12.17
CA ARG A 8 27.24 -23.61 -12.03
C ARG A 8 28.59 -23.00 -11.61
N PHE A 9 29.55 -23.81 -11.16
CA PHE A 9 30.79 -23.33 -10.53
C PHE A 9 32.05 -23.39 -11.42
N GLU A 10 32.01 -24.07 -12.56
CA GLU A 10 33.19 -24.23 -13.44
C GLU A 10 33.26 -23.22 -14.61
N TRP A 11 32.16 -22.53 -14.93
CA TRP A 11 32.20 -21.48 -15.97
C TRP A 11 32.78 -20.15 -15.45
N GLU A 12 32.61 -19.83 -14.17
CA GLU A 12 33.15 -18.61 -13.55
C GLU A 12 34.68 -18.63 -13.42
N THR A 13 35.28 -19.80 -13.22
CA THR A 13 36.73 -19.91 -13.00
C THR A 13 37.55 -19.97 -14.29
N ARG A 14 36.96 -20.36 -15.44
CA ARG A 14 37.69 -20.42 -16.72
C ARG A 14 37.66 -19.11 -17.52
N ALA A 15 36.68 -18.24 -17.28
CA ALA A 15 36.59 -16.93 -17.93
C ALA A 15 37.63 -15.91 -17.42
N HIS A 16 38.18 -16.10 -16.21
CA HIS A 16 39.12 -15.14 -15.61
C HIS A 16 40.58 -15.26 -16.09
N SER A 17 40.98 -16.36 -16.73
CA SER A 17 42.42 -16.62 -16.95
C SER A 17 43.00 -16.12 -18.27
N THR A 18 42.21 -15.72 -19.27
CA THR A 18 42.77 -15.44 -20.62
C THR A 18 42.20 -14.21 -21.32
N CYS A 19 41.66 -13.22 -20.59
CA CYS A 19 41.22 -11.96 -21.21
C CYS A 19 41.52 -10.74 -20.32
N GLN A 20 42.75 -10.63 -19.81
CA GLN A 20 43.18 -9.54 -18.93
C GLN A 20 44.09 -8.51 -19.61
N LYS A 21 44.04 -8.39 -20.94
CA LYS A 21 44.81 -7.37 -21.67
C LYS A 21 43.89 -6.49 -22.51
N THR A 22 43.49 -5.39 -21.88
CA THR A 22 43.15 -4.10 -22.48
C THR A 22 41.88 -3.98 -23.32
N PHE A 23 40.77 -4.60 -22.90
CA PHE A 23 39.43 -4.12 -23.28
C PHE A 23 38.52 -4.05 -22.04
N GLY A 24 37.81 -2.93 -21.92
CA GLY A 24 37.16 -2.40 -20.72
C GLY A 24 36.49 -3.41 -19.78
N THR A 25 37.02 -3.51 -18.56
CA THR A 25 36.39 -4.19 -17.43
C THR A 25 34.99 -3.65 -17.14
N GLU A 26 34.73 -2.38 -17.42
CA GLU A 26 33.39 -1.78 -17.24
C GLU A 26 32.35 -2.31 -18.23
N LEU A 27 32.74 -2.56 -19.49
CA LEU A 27 31.80 -3.07 -20.50
C LEU A 27 31.43 -4.53 -20.21
N PHE A 28 32.39 -5.31 -19.73
CA PHE A 28 32.15 -6.70 -19.32
C PHE A 28 31.24 -6.78 -18.08
N VAL A 29 31.46 -5.93 -17.07
CA VAL A 29 30.58 -5.86 -15.88
C VAL A 29 29.15 -5.47 -16.26
N LEU A 30 28.96 -4.50 -17.16
CA LEU A 30 27.64 -4.12 -17.64
C LEU A 30 26.96 -5.23 -18.47
N LEU A 31 27.73 -5.95 -19.29
CA LEU A 31 27.20 -7.07 -20.08
C LEU A 31 26.76 -8.24 -19.21
N VAL A 32 27.58 -8.63 -18.22
CA VAL A 32 27.27 -9.70 -17.27
C VAL A 32 26.05 -9.34 -16.43
N ARG A 33 25.94 -8.08 -15.98
CA ARG A 33 24.76 -7.61 -15.24
C ARG A 33 23.49 -7.66 -16.09
N ARG A 34 23.54 -7.17 -17.33
CA ARG A 34 22.40 -7.20 -18.25
C ARG A 34 22.00 -8.64 -18.62
N PHE A 35 22.97 -9.54 -18.72
CA PHE A 35 22.71 -10.95 -18.97
C PHE A 35 22.03 -11.62 -17.77
N ALA A 36 22.47 -11.33 -16.54
CA ALA A 36 21.81 -11.81 -15.32
C ALA A 36 20.37 -11.29 -15.20
N GLU A 37 20.15 -9.98 -15.44
CA GLU A 37 18.81 -9.38 -15.39
C GLU A 37 17.86 -9.99 -16.44
N ASN A 38 18.36 -10.30 -17.65
CA ASN A 38 17.57 -10.98 -18.68
C ASN A 38 17.27 -12.44 -18.33
N PHE A 39 18.24 -13.15 -17.75
CA PHE A 39 18.07 -14.56 -17.36
C PHE A 39 17.04 -14.72 -16.25
N ASP A 40 17.04 -13.81 -15.27
CA ASP A 40 16.06 -13.82 -14.18
C ASP A 40 14.64 -13.56 -14.69
N LYS A 41 14.49 -12.73 -15.73
CA LYS A 41 13.19 -12.46 -16.35
C LYS A 41 12.64 -13.68 -17.09
N GLU A 42 13.50 -14.42 -17.80
CA GLU A 42 13.10 -15.64 -18.51
C GLU A 42 12.68 -16.75 -17.53
N MET A 43 13.42 -16.90 -16.42
CA MET A 43 13.06 -17.84 -15.35
C MET A 43 11.74 -17.44 -14.65
N ALA A 44 11.47 -16.14 -14.50
CA ALA A 44 10.24 -15.64 -13.88
C ALA A 44 8.99 -15.97 -14.73
N ASP A 45 9.12 -15.95 -16.07
CA ASP A 45 8.04 -16.32 -16.98
C ASP A 45 7.75 -17.83 -16.96
N GLU A 46 8.77 -18.67 -16.74
CA GLU A 46 8.59 -20.13 -16.61
C GLU A 46 7.91 -20.55 -15.30
N VAL A 47 7.87 -19.68 -14.27
CA VAL A 47 7.14 -19.98 -13.04
C VAL A 47 5.64 -20.04 -13.33
N THR A 48 5.10 -21.26 -13.29
CA THR A 48 3.66 -21.52 -13.43
C THR A 48 2.90 -20.93 -12.24
N SER A 49 1.69 -20.45 -12.51
CA SER A 49 0.78 -19.90 -11.50
C SER A 49 0.50 -20.88 -10.36
N GLU A 50 0.43 -22.17 -10.66
CA GLU A 50 0.22 -23.23 -9.68
C GLU A 50 1.42 -23.40 -8.73
N ALA A 51 2.65 -23.41 -9.25
CA ALA A 51 3.86 -23.47 -8.43
C ALA A 51 3.99 -22.24 -7.52
N LEU A 52 3.61 -21.07 -8.05
CA LEU A 52 3.58 -19.82 -7.31
C LEU A 52 2.59 -19.89 -6.14
N ARG A 53 1.35 -20.33 -6.39
CA ARG A 53 0.29 -20.51 -5.38
C ARG A 53 0.72 -21.50 -4.28
N ALA A 54 1.29 -22.64 -4.67
CA ALA A 54 1.77 -23.65 -3.72
C ALA A 54 2.89 -23.11 -2.80
N THR A 55 3.81 -22.33 -3.36
CA THR A 55 4.91 -21.73 -2.59
C THR A 55 4.41 -20.64 -1.64
N VAL A 56 3.48 -19.79 -2.09
CA VAL A 56 2.83 -18.78 -1.24
C VAL A 56 2.12 -19.45 -0.07
N ARG A 57 1.33 -20.49 -0.33
CA ARG A 57 0.62 -21.28 0.71
C ARG A 57 1.59 -21.85 1.75
N SER A 58 2.72 -22.42 1.31
CA SER A 58 3.74 -22.95 2.23
C SER A 58 4.38 -21.86 3.11
N GLU A 59 4.58 -20.66 2.58
CA GLU A 59 5.17 -19.54 3.34
C GLU A 59 4.21 -18.95 4.38
N MET A 60 2.91 -18.97 4.10
CA MET A 60 1.91 -18.43 5.02
C MET A 60 1.62 -19.37 6.20
N ASN A 61 1.70 -20.69 6.01
CA ASN A 61 1.48 -21.66 7.10
C ASN A 61 2.49 -21.58 8.26
N GLY A 62 3.63 -20.90 8.08
CA GLY A 62 4.69 -20.81 9.09
C GLY A 62 4.74 -19.51 9.91
N LYS A 63 3.91 -18.51 9.60
CA LYS A 63 4.03 -17.14 10.17
C LYS A 63 2.66 -16.58 10.58
N PRO A 64 2.60 -15.76 11.64
CA PRO A 64 1.36 -15.10 12.02
C PRO A 64 0.91 -14.07 10.96
N LEU A 65 -0.40 -14.00 10.69
CA LEU A 65 -1.00 -13.07 9.71
C LEU A 65 -0.59 -11.61 9.92
N GLU A 66 -0.35 -11.20 11.17
CA GLU A 66 -0.03 -9.82 11.54
C GLU A 66 1.33 -9.33 11.01
N GLU A 67 2.27 -10.25 10.74
CA GLU A 67 3.61 -9.92 10.22
C GLU A 67 3.71 -10.06 8.70
N LEU A 68 2.71 -10.69 8.07
CA LEU A 68 2.72 -11.04 6.66
C LEU A 68 2.34 -9.83 5.80
N THR A 69 3.35 -9.05 5.41
CA THR A 69 3.20 -8.07 4.34
C THR A 69 3.42 -8.72 2.97
N THR A 70 2.67 -8.30 1.95
CA THR A 70 2.83 -8.75 0.55
C THR A 70 4.28 -8.70 0.05
N LYS A 71 5.04 -7.70 0.49
CA LYS A 71 6.46 -7.53 0.15
C LYS A 71 7.35 -8.61 0.78
N LEU A 72 7.04 -9.04 2.00
CA LEU A 72 7.79 -10.11 2.68
C LEU A 72 7.47 -11.47 2.07
N VAL A 73 6.20 -11.75 1.79
CA VAL A 73 5.77 -12.99 1.12
C VAL A 73 6.45 -13.11 -0.23
N ARG A 74 6.40 -12.07 -1.06
CA ARG A 74 7.06 -12.09 -2.37
C ARG A 74 8.57 -12.34 -2.28
N ARG A 75 9.27 -11.73 -1.32
CA ARG A 75 10.72 -11.95 -1.13
C ARG A 75 11.03 -13.38 -0.69
N ALA A 76 10.18 -13.96 0.16
CA ALA A 76 10.34 -15.35 0.61
C ALA A 76 10.13 -16.33 -0.56
N VAL A 77 9.12 -16.06 -1.40
CA VAL A 77 8.87 -16.81 -2.63
C VAL A 77 10.05 -16.70 -3.62
N GLU A 78 10.57 -15.48 -3.86
CA GLU A 78 11.77 -15.27 -4.70
C GLU A 78 12.97 -16.07 -4.17
N THR A 79 13.15 -16.09 -2.86
CA THR A 79 14.25 -16.84 -2.21
C THR A 79 14.08 -18.35 -2.38
N THR A 80 12.85 -18.85 -2.27
CA THR A 80 12.52 -20.27 -2.41
C THR A 80 12.68 -20.76 -3.85
N LEU A 81 12.36 -19.91 -4.83
CA LEU A 81 12.52 -20.19 -6.26
C LEU A 81 13.93 -19.90 -6.79
N GLY A 82 14.82 -19.33 -5.97
CA GLY A 82 16.18 -18.97 -6.37
C GLY A 82 16.26 -17.81 -7.36
N LEU A 83 15.23 -16.95 -7.38
CA LEU A 83 15.15 -15.75 -8.21
C LEU A 83 15.90 -14.59 -7.54
N SER A 84 16.38 -13.64 -8.35
CA SER A 84 16.93 -12.40 -7.82
C SER A 84 15.84 -11.50 -7.21
N LYS A 85 16.28 -10.59 -6.35
CA LYS A 85 15.39 -9.65 -5.65
C LYS A 85 14.65 -8.77 -6.65
N GLY A 86 13.33 -8.88 -6.70
CA GLY A 86 12.47 -8.14 -7.65
C GLY A 86 12.23 -8.87 -8.97
N GLY A 87 12.73 -10.10 -9.15
CA GLY A 87 12.40 -10.92 -10.32
C GLY A 87 10.90 -11.21 -10.44
N LEU A 88 10.15 -11.12 -9.34
CA LEU A 88 8.71 -11.36 -9.29
C LEU A 88 7.89 -10.06 -9.13
N ASP A 89 8.48 -8.90 -9.44
CA ASP A 89 7.79 -7.61 -9.38
C ASP A 89 6.65 -7.51 -10.41
N GLU A 90 6.78 -8.16 -11.58
CA GLU A 90 5.76 -8.18 -12.63
C GLU A 90 4.50 -8.97 -12.21
N LYS A 91 4.68 -10.06 -11.44
CA LYS A 91 3.59 -10.92 -10.92
C LYS A 91 3.11 -10.51 -9.52
N LYS A 92 3.38 -9.27 -9.08
CA LYS A 92 3.03 -8.79 -7.74
C LYS A 92 1.52 -8.87 -7.46
N ASP A 93 0.71 -8.50 -8.44
CA ASP A 93 -0.75 -8.45 -8.27
C ASP A 93 -1.36 -9.87 -8.19
N GLU A 94 -0.80 -10.83 -8.92
CA GLU A 94 -1.16 -12.26 -8.82
C GLU A 94 -0.83 -12.81 -7.42
N ILE A 95 0.36 -12.53 -6.88
CA ILE A 95 0.73 -12.94 -5.52
C ILE A 95 -0.22 -12.34 -4.49
N LYS A 96 -0.60 -11.07 -4.68
CA LYS A 96 -1.57 -10.43 -3.80
C LYS A 96 -2.92 -11.15 -3.85
N GLN A 97 -3.39 -11.50 -5.04
CA GLN A 97 -4.63 -12.24 -5.20
C GLN A 97 -4.60 -13.59 -4.49
N TYR A 98 -3.48 -14.33 -4.55
CA TYR A 98 -3.35 -15.61 -3.84
C TYR A 98 -3.30 -15.46 -2.32
N ILE A 99 -2.72 -14.37 -1.81
CA ILE A 99 -2.76 -14.06 -0.37
C ILE A 99 -4.19 -13.79 0.06
N ASP A 100 -4.91 -12.94 -0.69
CA ASP A 100 -6.29 -12.57 -0.40
C ASP A 100 -7.23 -13.81 -0.50
N GLU A 101 -7.06 -14.67 -1.52
CA GLU A 101 -7.81 -15.93 -1.67
C GLU A 101 -7.58 -16.89 -0.49
N PHE A 102 -6.34 -17.00 -0.01
CA PHE A 102 -6.03 -17.88 1.12
C PHE A 102 -6.61 -17.36 2.45
N ILE A 103 -6.62 -16.04 2.66
CA ILE A 103 -7.23 -15.46 3.86
C ILE A 103 -8.73 -15.78 3.88
N ASN A 104 -9.41 -15.63 2.74
CA ASN A 104 -10.83 -15.95 2.63
C ASN A 104 -11.12 -17.46 2.84
N GLU A 105 -10.34 -18.35 2.21
CA GLU A 105 -10.48 -19.81 2.36
C GLU A 105 -10.31 -20.24 3.83
N ALA A 106 -9.39 -19.61 4.57
CA ALA A 106 -9.17 -19.88 5.99
C ALA A 106 -10.28 -19.34 6.91
N GLU A 107 -11.03 -18.32 6.48
CA GLU A 107 -12.20 -17.80 7.20
C GLU A 107 -13.42 -18.71 6.97
N ASP A 108 -13.62 -19.19 5.75
CA ASP A 108 -14.75 -20.07 5.39
C ASP A 108 -14.67 -21.46 6.05
N GLU A 109 -13.47 -22.04 6.22
CA GLU A 109 -13.28 -23.34 6.91
C GLU A 109 -13.58 -23.27 8.42
N ALA A 110 -13.73 -22.08 9.01
CA ALA A 110 -14.03 -21.89 10.42
C ALA A 110 -15.52 -21.76 10.75
N GLU A 111 -16.42 -21.74 9.75
CA GLU A 111 -17.86 -21.46 9.91
C GLU A 111 -18.79 -22.68 9.84
N ASP A 112 -18.29 -23.92 9.85
CA ASP A 112 -19.12 -25.14 9.86
C ASP A 112 -19.70 -25.54 11.25
N GLU A 113 -19.91 -24.57 12.17
CA GLU A 113 -20.79 -24.75 13.34
C GLU A 113 -21.89 -23.67 13.38
N ASP A 114 -23.12 -24.13 13.13
CA ASP A 114 -24.45 -23.50 13.23
C ASP A 114 -24.93 -22.56 12.10
N PRO A 115 -25.87 -23.01 11.24
CA PRO A 115 -26.53 -22.15 10.27
C PRO A 115 -27.78 -21.52 10.90
N ASP A 116 -27.75 -20.23 11.22
CA ASP A 116 -28.94 -19.40 11.05
C ASP A 116 -28.64 -17.90 10.91
N ASP A 117 -29.39 -17.30 9.99
CA ASP A 117 -29.77 -15.89 9.88
C ASP A 117 -28.91 -14.85 9.10
N GLN A 118 -29.32 -14.70 7.83
CA GLN A 118 -29.66 -13.45 7.11
C GLN A 118 -28.55 -12.50 6.59
N LEU A 119 -28.21 -12.74 5.32
CA LEU A 119 -28.19 -11.79 4.17
C LEU A 119 -28.21 -10.27 4.48
N ASN A 120 -27.15 -9.56 4.09
CA ASN A 120 -27.25 -8.19 3.56
C ASN A 120 -26.05 -7.80 2.68
N ASP A 121 -26.38 -7.13 1.56
CA ASP A 121 -25.53 -6.68 0.44
C ASP A 121 -24.19 -6.00 0.77
N GLU A 122 -23.17 -6.36 -0.01
CA GLU A 122 -21.76 -5.94 0.11
C GLU A 122 -21.42 -4.70 -0.76
N PRO A 123 -20.84 -3.61 -0.21
CA PRO A 123 -20.33 -2.47 -0.96
C PRO A 123 -18.79 -2.50 -1.17
N PRO A 124 -18.25 -1.84 -2.23
CA PRO A 124 -16.90 -2.07 -2.74
C PRO A 124 -15.76 -1.60 -1.81
N ALA A 125 -14.69 -2.39 -1.81
CA ALA A 125 -13.51 -2.34 -0.94
C ALA A 125 -12.78 -0.98 -0.90
N LYS A 126 -12.52 -0.51 0.32
CA LYS A 126 -11.81 0.74 0.65
C LYS A 126 -10.32 0.51 0.83
N LYS A 127 -9.51 1.44 0.28
CA LYS A 127 -8.07 1.57 0.53
C LYS A 127 -7.78 1.86 2.02
N PRO A 128 -6.72 1.29 2.63
CA PRO A 128 -6.38 1.52 4.03
C PRO A 128 -5.88 2.95 4.27
N LYS A 129 -6.36 3.56 5.35
CA LYS A 129 -6.00 4.93 5.78
C LYS A 129 -5.17 4.84 7.06
N ALA A 130 -3.98 5.44 7.03
CA ALA A 130 -3.05 5.50 8.16
C ALA A 130 -3.70 6.19 9.37
N THR A 131 -3.68 5.52 10.53
CA THR A 131 -4.10 6.06 11.82
C THR A 131 -2.86 6.44 12.63
N THR A 132 -2.68 7.74 12.88
CA THR A 132 -1.74 8.23 13.89
C THR A 132 -2.38 8.10 15.27
N SER A 133 -1.56 7.66 16.23
CA SER A 133 -1.92 7.33 17.61
C SER A 133 -2.24 8.58 18.46
N ALA A 134 -3.51 8.98 18.51
CA ALA A 134 -4.04 9.84 19.57
C ALA A 134 -5.58 9.68 19.64
N GLY A 135 -6.05 8.73 20.45
CA GLY A 135 -7.47 8.41 20.61
C GLY A 135 -8.06 7.67 19.41
N ALA A 136 -8.18 6.34 19.51
CA ALA A 136 -8.73 5.53 18.41
C ALA A 136 -10.15 6.01 18.06
N ALA A 137 -10.32 6.56 16.86
CA ALA A 137 -11.63 6.89 16.33
C ALA A 137 -12.50 5.60 16.29
N PRO A 138 -13.78 5.65 16.69
CA PRO A 138 -14.65 4.47 16.65
C PRO A 138 -14.72 3.86 15.24
N LYS A 139 -14.71 2.52 15.14
CA LYS A 139 -14.75 1.81 13.85
C LYS A 139 -15.98 2.17 12.99
N ASN A 140 -17.07 2.65 13.62
CA ASN A 140 -18.35 2.98 12.98
C ASN A 140 -18.69 4.48 12.89
N VAL A 141 -17.69 5.39 12.93
CA VAL A 141 -17.91 6.85 12.89
C VAL A 141 -18.83 7.29 11.74
N LYS A 142 -18.72 6.69 10.56
CA LYS A 142 -19.56 7.04 9.41
C LYS A 142 -21.06 6.85 9.69
N LYS A 143 -21.45 5.66 10.20
CA LYS A 143 -22.86 5.34 10.48
C LYS A 143 -23.43 6.21 11.60
N ILE A 144 -22.63 6.44 12.64
CA ILE A 144 -23.02 7.26 13.80
C ILE A 144 -23.24 8.72 13.38
N GLN A 145 -22.33 9.27 12.59
CA GLN A 145 -22.40 10.69 12.19
C GLN A 145 -23.38 10.94 11.04
N ALA A 146 -23.72 9.94 10.22
CA ALA A 146 -24.66 10.09 9.10
C ALA A 146 -26.08 10.51 9.52
N SER A 147 -26.50 10.18 10.75
CA SER A 147 -27.83 10.56 11.26
C SER A 147 -27.80 11.64 12.34
N ALA A 148 -26.63 12.26 12.57
CA ALA A 148 -26.44 13.16 13.70
C ALA A 148 -27.10 14.54 13.53
N MET A 149 -27.14 15.09 12.31
CA MET A 149 -27.72 16.42 12.04
C MET A 149 -28.08 16.62 10.56
N SER A 150 -28.79 17.70 10.25
CA SER A 150 -29.10 18.09 8.86
C SER A 150 -28.06 19.05 8.27
N GLY A 151 -27.99 19.12 6.94
CA GLY A 151 -27.13 20.01 6.20
C GLY A 151 -27.36 21.49 6.49
N LYS A 152 -28.61 21.95 6.41
CA LYS A 152 -28.96 23.34 6.74
C LYS A 152 -28.68 23.69 8.20
N GLN A 153 -28.88 22.74 9.11
CA GLN A 153 -28.55 22.95 10.52
C GLN A 153 -27.05 23.12 10.73
N PHE A 154 -26.22 22.40 9.98
CA PHE A 154 -24.78 22.57 10.03
C PHE A 154 -24.35 23.94 9.52
N GLU A 155 -24.81 24.36 8.34
CA GLU A 155 -24.39 25.65 7.76
C GLU A 155 -24.83 26.86 8.61
N SER A 156 -25.96 26.76 9.31
CA SER A 156 -26.47 27.85 10.15
C SER A 156 -25.90 27.87 11.57
N LYS A 157 -25.57 26.72 12.15
CA LYS A 157 -25.12 26.61 13.55
C LYS A 157 -23.62 26.36 13.70
N ALA A 158 -22.92 25.95 12.65
CA ALA A 158 -21.50 25.66 12.75
C ALA A 158 -20.69 26.94 12.94
N GLU A 159 -19.77 26.88 13.89
CA GLU A 159 -18.84 27.97 14.15
C GLU A 159 -17.77 28.03 13.06
N THR A 160 -17.23 29.22 12.84
CA THR A 160 -16.08 29.43 11.96
C THR A 160 -14.84 28.78 12.56
N LEU A 161 -14.16 27.96 11.77
CA LEU A 161 -12.94 27.30 12.20
C LEU A 161 -11.77 28.29 12.16
N ASN A 162 -11.21 28.62 13.32
CA ASN A 162 -10.04 29.48 13.44
C ASN A 162 -8.79 28.61 13.64
N VAL A 163 -7.83 28.70 12.73
CA VAL A 163 -6.56 27.99 12.83
C VAL A 163 -5.42 28.97 12.88
N ASP A 164 -4.59 28.86 13.91
CA ASP A 164 -3.35 29.59 14.03
C ASP A 164 -2.24 28.85 13.26
N VAL A 165 -1.70 29.51 12.24
CA VAL A 165 -0.57 29.02 11.46
C VAL A 165 0.56 30.05 11.55
N PHE A 166 1.57 29.76 12.37
CA PHE A 166 2.71 30.64 12.63
C PHE A 166 2.31 32.04 13.14
N GLY A 167 1.31 32.14 14.02
CA GLY A 167 0.81 33.40 14.58
C GLY A 167 -0.19 34.14 13.69
N ASN A 168 -0.53 33.58 12.52
CA ASN A 168 -1.57 34.11 11.64
C ASN A 168 -2.85 33.31 11.83
N ILE A 169 -3.91 33.98 12.30
CA ILE A 169 -5.23 33.36 12.46
C ILE A 169 -5.93 33.33 11.09
N ILE A 170 -6.16 32.14 10.57
CA ILE A 170 -6.94 31.91 9.35
C ILE A 170 -8.33 31.42 9.76
N SER A 171 -9.37 32.14 9.33
CA SER A 171 -10.77 31.78 9.56
C SER A 171 -11.35 31.06 8.34
N GLY A 172 -11.93 29.88 8.55
CA GLY A 172 -12.66 29.13 7.52
C GLY A 172 -14.14 28.99 7.88
N PRO A 173 -15.08 29.60 7.13
CA PRO A 173 -16.50 29.40 7.38
C PRO A 173 -16.94 27.97 7.02
N PRO A 174 -18.01 27.46 7.65
CA PRO A 174 -18.61 26.19 7.26
C PRO A 174 -19.10 26.26 5.80
N ARG A 175 -18.93 25.17 5.07
CA ARG A 175 -19.32 25.05 3.67
C ARG A 175 -19.68 23.62 3.29
N THR A 176 -20.44 23.50 2.22
CA THR A 176 -20.65 22.24 1.49
C THR A 176 -19.63 22.14 0.33
N PHE A 177 -18.97 21.00 0.22
CA PHE A 177 -18.03 20.69 -0.86
C PHE A 177 -18.77 20.13 -2.09
N THR A 178 -18.16 20.23 -3.26
CA THR A 178 -18.70 19.65 -4.51
C THR A 178 -18.86 18.13 -4.46
N SER A 179 -18.14 17.44 -3.57
CA SER A 179 -18.30 16.01 -3.30
C SER A 179 -19.55 15.66 -2.48
N GLY A 180 -20.29 16.66 -2.00
CA GLY A 180 -21.44 16.52 -1.11
C GLY A 180 -21.08 16.42 0.38
N ASN A 181 -19.79 16.30 0.72
CA ASN A 181 -19.37 16.39 2.12
C ASN A 181 -19.49 17.82 2.64
N ARG A 182 -19.71 17.95 3.95
CA ARG A 182 -19.76 19.24 4.65
C ARG A 182 -18.57 19.37 5.58
N GLY A 183 -18.15 20.60 5.82
CA GLY A 183 -17.03 20.90 6.71
C GLY A 183 -16.53 22.32 6.55
N TRP A 184 -15.23 22.52 6.69
CA TRP A 184 -14.59 23.83 6.67
C TRP A 184 -13.45 23.87 5.67
N TYR A 185 -13.28 25.02 5.03
CA TYR A 185 -12.10 25.31 4.24
C TYR A 185 -11.48 26.61 4.74
N ALA A 186 -10.24 26.53 5.18
CA ALA A 186 -9.46 27.68 5.61
C ALA A 186 -8.20 27.72 4.74
N GLY A 187 -7.92 28.85 4.11
CA GLY A 187 -6.74 28.98 3.26
C GLY A 187 -6.45 30.42 2.91
N GLY A 188 -5.20 30.69 2.55
CA GLY A 188 -4.73 32.04 2.27
C GLY A 188 -3.24 32.07 2.01
N LYS A 189 -2.73 33.27 1.74
CA LYS A 189 -1.30 33.52 1.70
C LYS A 189 -0.88 34.07 3.06
N ILE A 190 0.10 33.44 3.68
CA ILE A 190 0.66 33.85 4.98
C ILE A 190 2.13 34.20 4.83
N GLU A 191 2.60 35.12 5.68
CA GLU A 191 4.01 35.46 5.76
C GLU A 191 4.70 34.54 6.78
N ILE A 192 5.71 33.80 6.34
CA ILE A 192 6.50 32.90 7.18
C ILE A 192 7.95 33.42 7.23
N GLN A 193 8.54 33.44 8.42
CA GLN A 193 9.96 33.75 8.59
C GLN A 193 10.78 32.46 8.52
N VAL A 194 11.68 32.36 7.53
CA VAL A 194 12.60 31.23 7.38
C VAL A 194 14.02 31.78 7.31
N GLY A 195 14.83 31.52 8.34
CA GLY A 195 16.23 31.97 8.39
C GLY A 195 16.38 33.50 8.30
N GLY A 196 15.50 34.26 8.96
CA GLY A 196 15.54 35.73 8.97
C GLY A 196 15.03 36.40 7.69
N LYS A 197 14.49 35.65 6.73
CA LYS A 197 13.84 36.18 5.53
C LYS A 197 12.33 35.94 5.59
N LYS A 198 11.57 36.96 5.17
CA LYS A 198 10.11 36.92 5.05
C LYS A 198 9.70 36.35 3.70
N LEU A 199 8.94 35.26 3.70
CA LEU A 199 8.44 34.60 2.49
C LEU A 199 6.91 34.50 2.54
N TRP A 200 6.26 34.69 1.40
CA TRP A 200 4.82 34.43 1.25
C TRP A 200 4.61 32.96 0.91
N ALA A 201 3.92 32.23 1.79
CA ALA A 201 3.52 30.85 1.58
C ALA A 201 2.00 30.77 1.35
N GLN A 202 1.56 29.82 0.54
CA GLN A 202 0.14 29.51 0.38
C GLN A 202 -0.21 28.32 1.28
N VAL A 203 -1.23 28.50 2.12
CA VAL A 203 -1.77 27.46 2.99
C VAL A 203 -3.21 27.16 2.58
N GLY A 204 -3.57 25.88 2.58
CA GLY A 204 -4.94 25.43 2.38
C GLY A 204 -5.21 24.21 3.25
N MET A 205 -6.24 24.29 4.07
CA MET A 205 -6.68 23.23 4.96
C MET A 205 -8.14 22.91 4.67
N ASN A 206 -8.40 21.63 4.40
CA ASN A 206 -9.75 21.10 4.25
C ASN A 206 -10.06 20.20 5.44
N VAL A 207 -11.11 20.54 6.17
CA VAL A 207 -11.67 19.73 7.24
C VAL A 207 -13.03 19.25 6.78
N SER A 208 -13.17 17.94 6.57
CA SER A 208 -14.43 17.32 6.14
C SER A 208 -14.99 16.43 7.24
N ILE A 209 -16.29 16.54 7.52
CA ILE A 209 -17.00 15.70 8.48
C ILE A 209 -17.35 14.37 7.82
N ILE A 210 -16.98 13.27 8.47
CA ILE A 210 -17.21 11.92 7.95
C ILE A 210 -18.72 11.61 8.02
N GLY A 211 -19.30 11.10 6.93
CA GLY A 211 -20.73 10.75 6.88
C GLY A 211 -21.67 11.93 6.57
N SER A 212 -21.16 13.17 6.54
CA SER A 212 -21.97 14.38 6.28
C SER A 212 -22.64 14.46 4.90
N LYS A 213 -22.21 13.61 3.97
CA LYS A 213 -22.83 13.44 2.66
C LYS A 213 -24.24 12.86 2.75
N GLU A 214 -24.53 12.08 3.77
CA GLU A 214 -25.82 11.40 3.95
C GLU A 214 -26.82 12.26 4.76
N TRP A 215 -26.43 13.45 5.19
CA TRP A 215 -27.31 14.36 5.92
C TRP A 215 -28.40 14.91 5.01
N ALA A 216 -29.64 14.87 5.50
CA ALA A 216 -30.77 15.53 4.85
C ALA A 216 -30.54 17.04 4.74
N ASP A 217 -31.02 17.66 3.65
CA ASP A 217 -30.84 19.09 3.39
C ASP A 217 -31.72 19.99 4.27
#